data_AF-A0A9E2DEZ5-F1
#
_entry.id   AF-A0A9E2DEZ5-F1
#
_cell.length_a   1.000
_cell.length_b   1.000
_cell.length_c   1.000
_cell.angle_alpha   90.00
_cell.angle_beta   90.00
_cell.angle_gamma   90.00
#
_symmetry.space_group_name_H-M   'P 1'
#
loop_
_entity.id
_entity.type
_entity.pdbx_description
1 polymer ?
#
loop_
_entity_poly.entity_id
_entity_poly.type
_entity_poly.pdbx_seq_one_letter_code
_entity_poly.pdbx_strand_id
1 'polypeptide(L)' 'MTIKETTEVVVLGGGAAGLMCALTAAGQGRQVRVLERSNKLG' A
#
# COMPACT_ATOMS: atom_id res chain seq x y z
N MET A 1 10.04 24.44 8.78
CA MET A 1 9.41 23.12 9.03
C MET A 1 8.37 22.89 7.96
N THR A 2 8.59 21.93 7.06
CA THR A 2 7.62 21.60 6.00
C THR A 2 6.70 20.51 6.52
N ILE A 3 5.42 20.81 6.69
CA ILE A 3 4.41 19.83 7.09
C ILE A 3 4.16 18.96 5.85
N LYS A 4 4.65 17.72 5.85
CA LYS A 4 4.35 16.74 4.79
C LYS A 4 2.99 16.14 5.10
N GLU A 5 1.93 16.60 4.44
CA GLU A 5 0.69 15.83 4.40
C GLU A 5 0.97 14.51 3.69
N THR A 6 0.99 13.43 4.45
CA THR A 6 1.25 12.09 3.94
C THR A 6 -0.09 11.36 3.93
N THR A 7 -0.63 11.10 2.73
CA THR A 7 -1.83 10.29 2.59
C THR A 7 -1.51 8.84 2.92
N GLU A 8 -2.19 8.27 3.91
CA GLU A 8 -2.13 6.85 4.19
C GLU A 8 -3.05 6.07 3.23
N VAL A 9 -2.55 4.95 2.72
CA VAL A 9 -3.27 4.08 1.79
C VAL A 9 -3.37 2.68 2.38
N VAL A 10 -4.58 2.16 2.45
CA VAL A 10 -4.83 0.76 2.83
C VAL A 10 -5.25 -0.01 1.59
N VAL A 11 -4.52 -1.06 1.26
CA VAL A 11 -4.84 -1.99 0.17
C VAL A 11 -5.39 -3.28 0.76
N LEU A 12 -6.58 -3.68 0.31
CA LEU A 12 -7.22 -4.93 0.70
C LEU A 12 -6.98 -5.97 -0.39
N GLY A 13 -6.24 -7.03 -0.05
CA GLY A 13 -5.82 -8.09 -0.96
C GLY A 13 -4.31 -8.07 -1.26
N GLY A 14 -3.65 -9.20 -1.03
CA GLY A 14 -2.22 -9.44 -1.24
C GLY A 14 -1.89 -10.19 -2.53
N GLY A 15 -2.85 -10.33 -3.44
CA GLY A 15 -2.63 -10.88 -4.78
C GLY A 15 -1.89 -9.89 -5.71
N ALA A 16 -1.60 -10.33 -6.94
CA ALA A 16 -0.80 -9.54 -7.90
C ALA A 16 -1.32 -8.10 -8.11
N ALA A 17 -2.64 -7.92 -8.26
CA ALA A 17 -3.24 -6.60 -8.43
C ALA A 17 -3.09 -5.70 -7.19
N GLY A 18 -3.28 -6.27 -5.99
CA GLY A 18 -3.17 -5.53 -4.74
C GLY A 18 -1.73 -5.09 -4.45
N LEU A 19 -0.77 -5.98 -4.66
CA LEU A 19 0.65 -5.64 -4.50
C LEU A 19 1.11 -4.59 -5.52
N MET A 20 0.68 -4.69 -6.79
CA MET A 20 0.99 -3.67 -7.79
C MET A 20 0.39 -2.29 -7.42
N CYS A 21 -0.83 -2.27 -6.90
CA CYS A 21 -1.45 -1.05 -6.37
C CYS A 21 -0.63 -0.47 -5.20
N ALA A 22 -0.24 -1.32 -4.24
CA ALA A 22 0.52 -0.92 -3.08
C ALA A 22 1.89 -0.35 -3.46
N LEU A 23 2.60 -1.00 -4.38
CA LEU A 23 3.88 -0.55 -4.91
C LEU A 23 3.76 0.79 -5.64
N THR A 24 2.70 0.96 -6.44
CA THR A 24 2.45 2.23 -7.14
C THR A 24 2.21 3.37 -6.16
N ALA A 25 1.39 3.14 -5.13
CA ALA A 25 1.13 4.14 -4.10
C ALA A 25 2.39 4.46 -3.27
N ALA A 26 3.18 3.45 -2.92
CA ALA A 26 4.44 3.63 -2.20
C ALA A 26 5.47 4.43 -3.04
N GLY A 27 5.55 4.15 -4.34
CA GLY A 27 6.37 4.90 -5.29
C GLY A 27 6.00 6.38 -5.40
N GLN A 28 4.77 6.76 -5.04
CA GLN A 28 4.31 8.14 -4.95
C GLN A 28 4.62 8.80 -3.59
N GLY A 29 5.36 8.11 -2.71
CA GLY A 29 5.72 8.62 -1.38
C GLY A 29 4.61 8.53 -0.34
N ARG A 30 3.57 7.71 -0.59
CA ARG A 30 2.47 7.47 0.35
C ARG A 30 2.86 6.39 1.36
N GLN A 31 2.28 6.46 2.56
CA GLN A 31 2.42 5.38 3.53
C GLN A 31 1.39 4.30 3.23
N VAL A 32 1.82 3.07 2.96
CA VAL A 32 0.95 2.00 2.47
C VAL A 32 0.92 0.83 3.43
N ARG A 33 -0.28 0.32 3.71
CA ARG A 33 -0.51 -0.94 4.44
C ARG A 33 -1.32 -1.90 3.58
N VAL A 34 -0.83 -3.12 3.41
CA VAL A 34 -1.55 -4.19 2.71
C VAL A 34 -2.14 -5.14 3.73
N LEU A 35 -3.42 -5.46 3.58
CA LEU A 35 -4.13 -6.44 4.41
C LEU A 35 -4.56 -7.61 3.52
N GLU A 36 -4.07 -8.81 3.85
CA GLU A 36 -4.46 -10.05 3.21
C GLU A 36 -5.00 -11.01 4.28
N ARG A 37 -6.08 -11.73 3.95
CA ARG A 37 -6.67 -12.73 4.84
C ARG A 37 -5.78 -13.97 4.92
N SER A 38 -5.15 -14.35 3.82
CA SER A 38 -4.21 -15.45 3.74
C SER A 38 -2.90 -15.12 4.46
N ASN A 39 -2.21 -16.15 4.96
CA ASN A 39 -0.84 -16.03 5.49
C ASN A 39 0.22 -16.08 4.37
N LYS A 40 -0.19 -15.87 3.12
CA LYS A 40 0.68 -15.85 1.94
C LYS A 40 0.24 -14.73 1.02
N LEU A 41 1.23 -14.05 0.45
CA LEU A 41 1.04 -13.13 -0.66
C LEU A 41 1.01 -13.92 -1.97
N GLY A 42 0.31 -13.39 -2.98
CA GLY A 42 0.05 -14.07 -4.24
C GLY A 42 -1.21 -14.91 -4.19
#